data_AF-A0A956X6V3-F1
#
_entry.id   AF-A0A956X6V3-F1
#
_cell.length_a   1.000
_cell.length_b   1.000
_cell.length_c   1.000
_cell.angle_alpha   90.00
_cell.angle_beta   90.00
_cell.angle_gamma   90.00
#
_symmetry.space_group_name_H-M   'P 1'
#
loop_
_entity.id
_entity.type
_entity.pdbx_description
1 polymer ?
#
loop_
_entity_poly.entity_id
_entity_poly.type
_entity_poly.pdbx_seq_one_letter_code
_entity_poly.pdbx_strand_id
1 'polypeptide(L)'
;MIDEIQAALTDFSQRDSRIHYCQLDVDALERNQCVLSGTVLDEESLAEAKADLATRFPNIAFDTHKVKILSHTPPRVLTVGTNMTSVHSEPSWRAEQMTQALHGWQVEILLEQESWAFVRQSSGYLGWMYRPYLTGVVPPPATHVVYEPVALLRAEPQAEAALVGRMLAGTAVAVTAVEGRWAQLSLANDKCGWLPQACLRALDALPESEDGRRQTIVETAHTFMGVPYLWGGSTALGIDCSGFAQLTHRLAGVEIPRDADMQFNAGKPVEPPFQPGDLFFFGSERGHRAISHVGISLGGWRTIHSSRSRNGVYIDDVQEAPYLRDIYIGARTFLQP
;
A
#
# COMPACT_ATOMS: atom_id res chain seq x y z
N MET A 1 -12.08 -2.63 38.21
CA MET A 1 -12.47 -3.73 37.29
C MET A 1 -12.99 -3.23 35.95
N ILE A 2 -14.16 -2.55 35.84
CA ILE A 2 -14.60 -2.00 34.53
C ILE A 2 -13.50 -1.12 33.91
N ASP A 3 -12.96 -0.17 34.68
CA ASP A 3 -11.89 0.72 34.20
C ASP A 3 -10.60 -0.03 33.81
N GLU A 4 -10.29 -1.15 34.47
CA GLU A 4 -9.10 -1.97 34.15
C GLU A 4 -9.30 -2.74 32.85
N ILE A 5 -10.49 -3.32 32.63
CA ILE A 5 -10.85 -3.99 31.38
C ILE A 5 -10.88 -2.98 30.25
N GLN A 6 -11.46 -1.80 30.47
CA GLN A 6 -11.49 -0.72 29.48
C GLN A 6 -10.07 -0.24 29.13
N ALA A 7 -9.17 -0.15 30.12
CA ALA A 7 -7.77 0.16 29.88
C ALA A 7 -7.05 -0.92 29.05
N ALA A 8 -7.31 -2.20 29.32
CA ALA A 8 -6.77 -3.30 28.51
C ALA A 8 -7.30 -3.29 27.07
N LEU A 9 -8.59 -3.02 26.87
CA LEU A 9 -9.17 -2.82 25.54
C LEU A 9 -8.51 -1.66 24.81
N THR A 10 -8.32 -0.53 25.51
CA THR A 10 -7.65 0.66 24.94
C THR A 10 -6.21 0.34 24.53
N ASP A 11 -5.46 -0.39 25.36
CA ASP A 11 -4.10 -0.86 25.06
C ASP A 11 -4.08 -1.80 23.84
N PHE A 12 -5.00 -2.76 23.77
CA PHE A 12 -5.15 -3.64 22.61
C PHE A 12 -5.45 -2.85 21.31
N SER A 13 -6.30 -1.83 21.39
CA SER A 13 -6.64 -0.95 20.27
C SER A 13 -5.50 -0.04 19.80
N GLN A 14 -4.42 0.13 20.57
CA GLN A 14 -3.26 0.97 20.19
C GLN A 14 -2.30 0.29 19.19
N ARG A 15 -2.66 -0.90 18.70
CA ARG A 15 -2.01 -1.55 17.56
C ARG A 15 -2.06 -0.67 16.30
N ASP A 16 -1.29 -1.07 15.30
CA ASP A 16 -1.15 -0.32 14.07
C ASP A 16 -2.49 -0.19 13.31
N SER A 17 -3.09 0.99 13.36
CA SER A 17 -4.40 1.27 12.77
C SER A 17 -4.44 1.15 11.25
N ARG A 18 -3.27 1.06 10.59
CA ARG A 18 -3.15 0.83 9.16
C ARG A 18 -3.52 -0.59 8.75
N ILE A 19 -3.47 -1.55 9.67
CA ILE A 19 -3.77 -2.97 9.38
C ILE A 19 -4.68 -3.61 10.43
N HIS A 20 -4.99 -2.89 11.51
CA HIS A 20 -5.83 -3.36 12.60
C HIS A 20 -6.96 -2.37 12.89
N TYR A 21 -8.15 -2.89 13.18
CA TYR A 21 -9.27 -2.09 13.63
C TYR A 21 -10.01 -2.82 14.76
N CYS A 22 -10.01 -2.20 15.95
CA CYS A 22 -10.69 -2.72 17.13
C CYS A 22 -11.12 -1.54 17.99
N GLN A 23 -12.42 -1.34 18.14
CA GLN A 23 -13.04 -0.34 19.00
C GLN A 23 -14.05 -1.06 19.88
N LEU A 24 -13.58 -1.52 21.04
CA LEU A 24 -14.38 -2.27 21.99
C LEU A 24 -14.55 -1.49 23.28
N ASP A 25 -15.73 -1.59 23.87
CA ASP A 25 -16.08 -0.97 25.14
C ASP A 25 -16.78 -1.98 26.06
N VAL A 26 -16.63 -1.77 27.37
CA VAL A 26 -17.39 -2.51 28.37
C VAL A 26 -18.82 -1.98 28.41
N ASP A 27 -19.78 -2.80 27.97
CA ASP A 27 -21.21 -2.47 27.99
C ASP A 27 -21.81 -2.72 29.39
N ALA A 28 -21.46 -3.86 30.01
CA ALA A 28 -21.89 -4.20 31.35
C ALA A 28 -20.90 -5.17 32.03
N LEU A 29 -20.79 -5.10 33.36
CA LEU A 29 -20.06 -6.07 34.16
C LEU A 29 -20.89 -6.47 35.38
N GLU A 30 -21.30 -7.74 35.42
CA GLU A 30 -22.02 -8.31 36.56
C GLU A 30 -21.28 -9.55 37.08
N ARG A 31 -20.83 -9.48 38.35
CA ARG A 31 -20.01 -10.52 38.99
C ARG A 31 -18.75 -10.83 38.16
N ASN A 32 -18.77 -11.94 37.43
CA ASN A 32 -17.66 -12.45 36.62
C ASN A 32 -18.03 -12.55 35.13
N GLN A 33 -19.09 -11.86 34.69
CA GLN A 33 -19.48 -11.78 33.27
C GLN A 33 -19.39 -10.33 32.79
N CYS A 34 -18.54 -10.12 31.80
CA CYS A 34 -18.35 -8.84 31.14
C CYS A 34 -18.96 -8.91 29.74
N VAL A 35 -19.93 -8.04 29.44
CA VAL A 35 -20.47 -7.88 28.10
C VAL A 35 -19.66 -6.81 27.39
N LEU A 36 -19.10 -7.15 26.24
CA LEU A 36 -18.39 -6.23 25.37
C LEU A 36 -19.30 -5.78 24.23
N SER A 37 -19.17 -4.52 23.85
CA SER A 37 -19.83 -3.93 22.68
C SER A 37 -18.80 -3.21 21.81
N GLY A 38 -19.21 -2.79 20.61
CA GLY A 38 -18.36 -2.04 19.69
C GLY A 38 -18.15 -2.75 18.37
N THR A 39 -17.02 -2.47 17.72
CA THR A 39 -16.70 -2.92 16.36
C THR A 39 -15.27 -3.47 16.26
N VAL A 40 -15.10 -4.55 15.51
CA VAL A 40 -13.80 -5.16 15.21
C VAL A 40 -13.69 -5.47 13.73
N LEU A 41 -12.46 -5.55 13.22
CA LEU A 41 -12.20 -5.79 11.80
C LEU A 41 -12.79 -7.11 11.32
N ASP A 42 -12.45 -8.21 11.99
CA ASP A 42 -12.79 -9.58 11.62
C ASP A 42 -12.88 -10.50 12.86
N GLU A 43 -13.28 -11.75 12.63
CA GLU A 43 -13.37 -12.80 13.66
C GLU A 43 -12.02 -13.07 14.33
N GLU A 44 -10.92 -12.97 13.59
CA GLU A 44 -9.55 -13.14 14.11
C GLU A 44 -9.22 -12.03 15.12
N SER A 45 -9.47 -10.77 14.76
CA SER A 45 -9.30 -9.63 15.66
C SER A 45 -10.12 -9.77 16.95
N LEU A 46 -11.35 -10.30 16.85
CA LEU A 46 -12.18 -10.58 18.03
C LEU A 46 -11.58 -11.68 18.91
N ALA A 47 -11.12 -12.77 18.29
CA ALA A 47 -10.51 -13.89 19.00
C ALA A 47 -9.24 -13.47 19.74
N GLU A 48 -8.38 -12.66 19.11
CA GLU A 48 -7.18 -12.11 19.73
C GLU A 48 -7.50 -11.18 20.91
N ALA A 49 -8.47 -10.29 20.76
CA ALA A 49 -8.90 -9.39 21.83
C ALA A 49 -9.42 -10.20 23.03
N LYS A 50 -10.23 -11.23 22.78
CA LYS A 50 -10.72 -12.13 23.83
C LYS A 50 -9.58 -12.91 24.51
N ALA A 51 -8.59 -13.36 23.75
CA ALA A 51 -7.45 -14.11 24.30
C ALA A 51 -6.55 -13.22 25.19
N ASP A 52 -6.28 -11.98 24.77
CA ASP A 52 -5.55 -11.00 25.59
C ASP A 52 -6.31 -10.69 26.90
N LEU A 53 -7.61 -10.42 26.80
CA LEU A 53 -8.46 -10.17 27.96
C LEU A 53 -8.54 -11.37 28.90
N ALA A 54 -8.71 -12.59 28.38
CA ALA A 54 -8.75 -13.80 29.19
C ALA A 54 -7.42 -14.06 29.91
N THR A 55 -6.29 -13.68 29.30
CA THR A 55 -4.96 -13.76 29.92
C THR A 55 -4.82 -12.77 31.08
N ARG A 56 -5.30 -11.53 30.90
CA ARG A 56 -5.22 -10.47 31.92
C ARG A 56 -6.25 -10.65 33.04
N PHE A 57 -7.42 -11.19 32.73
CA PHE A 57 -8.56 -11.33 33.63
C PHE A 57 -9.14 -12.76 33.62
N PRO A 58 -8.40 -13.76 34.14
CA PRO A 58 -8.75 -15.18 34.00
C PRO A 58 -10.05 -15.60 34.71
N ASN A 59 -10.54 -14.78 35.64
CA ASN A 59 -11.78 -15.05 36.38
C ASN A 59 -13.02 -14.39 35.76
N ILE A 60 -12.87 -13.71 34.62
CA ILE A 60 -13.96 -13.00 33.94
C ILE A 60 -14.27 -13.69 32.61
N ALA A 61 -15.53 -14.03 32.41
CA ALA A 61 -16.04 -14.48 31.12
C ALA A 61 -16.45 -13.28 30.27
N PHE A 62 -15.93 -13.21 29.05
CA PHE A 62 -16.20 -12.14 28.10
C PHE A 62 -17.24 -12.57 27.06
N ASP A 63 -18.41 -11.95 27.14
CA ASP A 63 -19.49 -12.09 26.17
C ASP A 63 -19.38 -11.02 25.09
N THR A 64 -19.45 -11.44 23.83
CA THR A 64 -19.24 -10.57 22.66
C THR A 64 -20.47 -10.49 21.75
N HIS A 65 -21.67 -10.87 22.22
CA HIS A 65 -22.89 -10.83 21.40
C HIS A 65 -23.28 -9.43 20.91
N LYS A 66 -22.82 -8.35 21.57
CA LYS A 66 -23.01 -6.95 21.14
C LYS A 66 -21.85 -6.41 20.29
N VAL A 67 -20.81 -7.21 20.04
CA VAL A 67 -19.69 -6.81 19.18
C VAL A 67 -20.07 -7.04 17.72
N LYS A 68 -19.84 -6.02 16.89
CA LYS A 68 -20.06 -6.08 15.45
C LYS A 68 -18.75 -6.35 14.73
N ILE A 69 -18.78 -7.28 13.77
CA ILE A 69 -17.64 -7.59 12.91
C ILE A 69 -17.83 -6.88 11.58
N LEU A 70 -16.83 -6.13 11.14
CA LEU A 70 -16.91 -5.32 9.92
C LEU A 70 -16.70 -6.16 8.65
N SER A 71 -15.75 -7.09 8.66
CA SER A 71 -15.48 -7.98 7.53
C SER A 71 -16.57 -9.04 7.41
N HIS A 72 -17.17 -9.13 6.23
CA HIS A 72 -18.26 -10.07 5.94
C HIS A 72 -17.74 -11.29 5.17
N THR A 73 -18.45 -12.42 5.28
CA THR A 73 -18.21 -13.62 4.46
C THR A 73 -19.44 -13.94 3.61
N PRO A 74 -19.40 -13.80 2.27
CA PRO A 74 -18.27 -13.30 1.48
C PRO A 74 -18.04 -11.79 1.66
N PRO A 75 -16.81 -11.29 1.44
CA PRO A 75 -16.51 -9.87 1.57
C PRO A 75 -17.25 -9.06 0.50
N ARG A 76 -17.75 -7.89 0.88
CA ARG A 76 -18.33 -6.92 -0.06
C ARG A 76 -17.18 -6.20 -0.75
N VAL A 77 -16.87 -6.56 -1.99
CA VAL A 77 -15.76 -5.98 -2.76
C VAL A 77 -16.27 -4.95 -3.76
N LEU A 78 -15.56 -3.82 -3.89
CA LEU A 78 -15.72 -2.86 -4.98
C LEU A 78 -14.37 -2.61 -5.67
N THR A 79 -14.43 -2.11 -6.90
CA THR A 79 -13.27 -1.77 -7.72
C THR A 79 -13.06 -0.27 -7.80
N VAL A 80 -11.81 0.19 -7.81
CA VAL A 80 -11.47 1.58 -8.17
C VAL A 80 -11.80 1.82 -9.65
N GLY A 81 -12.84 2.62 -9.91
CA GLY A 81 -13.36 2.90 -11.26
C GLY A 81 -12.75 4.14 -11.93
N THR A 82 -11.99 4.94 -11.19
CA THR A 82 -11.22 6.08 -11.70
C THR A 82 -9.78 5.67 -12.04
N ASN A 83 -8.97 6.57 -12.60
CA ASN A 83 -7.55 6.29 -12.88
C ASN A 83 -6.75 6.03 -11.59
N MET A 84 -7.00 6.84 -10.56
CA MET A 84 -6.38 6.76 -9.25
C MET A 84 -7.27 7.48 -8.24
N THR A 85 -7.27 7.03 -6.99
CA THR A 85 -7.87 7.74 -5.85
C THR A 85 -6.98 7.63 -4.63
N SER A 86 -7.09 8.62 -3.75
CA SER A 86 -6.41 8.64 -2.46
C SER A 86 -7.15 7.77 -1.43
N VAL A 87 -6.37 7.25 -0.48
CA VAL A 87 -6.83 6.58 0.73
C VAL A 87 -6.44 7.45 1.91
N HIS A 88 -7.41 7.80 2.75
CA HIS A 88 -7.29 8.80 3.80
C HIS A 88 -7.38 8.19 5.20
N SER A 89 -6.82 8.87 6.19
CA SER A 89 -6.91 8.45 7.60
C SER A 89 -8.33 8.58 8.18
N GLU A 90 -9.12 9.52 7.66
CA GLU A 90 -10.49 9.84 8.08
C GLU A 90 -11.39 10.10 6.86
N PRO A 91 -12.73 10.05 6.99
CA PRO A 91 -13.67 10.31 5.89
C PRO A 91 -13.76 11.80 5.54
N SER A 92 -12.64 12.41 5.14
CA SER A 92 -12.54 13.83 4.86
C SER A 92 -11.39 14.13 3.88
N TRP A 93 -11.62 15.05 2.96
CA TRP A 93 -10.57 15.56 2.07
C TRP A 93 -9.48 16.36 2.80
N ARG A 94 -9.73 16.76 4.05
CA ARG A 94 -8.75 17.43 4.90
C ARG A 94 -7.90 16.44 5.71
N ALA A 95 -8.30 15.17 5.72
CA ALA A 95 -7.56 14.13 6.40
C ALA A 95 -6.26 13.81 5.65
N GLU A 96 -5.29 13.29 6.39
CA GLU A 96 -4.04 12.84 5.84
C GLU A 96 -4.26 11.80 4.72
N GLN A 97 -3.56 11.97 3.60
CA GLN A 97 -3.47 10.93 2.59
C GLN A 97 -2.44 9.90 3.05
N MET A 98 -2.89 8.67 3.27
CA MET A 98 -2.06 7.55 3.72
C MET A 98 -1.41 6.84 2.53
N THR A 99 -2.18 6.63 1.45
CA THR A 99 -1.71 6.00 0.22
C THR A 99 -2.60 6.37 -0.97
N GLN A 100 -2.34 5.81 -2.14
CA GLN A 100 -3.18 5.87 -3.33
C GLN A 100 -3.51 4.45 -3.82
N ALA A 101 -4.70 4.30 -4.42
CA ALA A 101 -5.14 3.09 -5.09
C ALA A 101 -5.35 3.38 -6.58
N LEU A 102 -4.94 2.44 -7.43
CA LEU A 102 -4.98 2.56 -8.89
C LEU A 102 -6.26 1.96 -9.47
N HIS A 103 -6.57 2.36 -10.69
CA HIS A 103 -7.66 1.78 -11.47
C HIS A 103 -7.65 0.24 -11.43
N GLY A 104 -8.83 -0.37 -11.29
CA GLY A 104 -8.97 -1.82 -11.31
C GLY A 104 -8.60 -2.52 -10.00
N TRP A 105 -7.99 -1.80 -9.03
CA TRP A 105 -7.75 -2.37 -7.70
C TRP A 105 -9.07 -2.67 -7.01
N GLN A 106 -9.15 -3.86 -6.43
CA GLN A 106 -10.29 -4.32 -5.66
C GLN A 106 -10.03 -4.07 -4.18
N VAL A 107 -11.05 -3.57 -3.49
CA VAL A 107 -11.03 -3.26 -2.06
C VAL A 107 -12.29 -3.82 -1.40
N GLU A 108 -12.12 -4.38 -0.20
CA GLU A 108 -13.25 -4.77 0.64
C GLU A 108 -13.84 -3.54 1.31
N ILE A 109 -15.16 -3.42 1.31
CA ILE A 109 -15.93 -2.37 1.97
C ILE A 109 -16.31 -2.84 3.36
N LEU A 110 -15.73 -2.22 4.38
CA LEU A 110 -15.94 -2.55 5.79
C LEU A 110 -17.12 -1.78 6.40
N LEU A 111 -17.23 -0.48 6.08
CA LEU A 111 -18.38 0.35 6.41
C LEU A 111 -18.44 1.58 5.49
N GLU A 112 -19.59 2.25 5.48
CA GLU A 112 -19.81 3.46 4.68
C GLU A 112 -20.32 4.60 5.60
N GLN A 113 -19.79 5.80 5.39
CA GLN A 113 -20.20 7.02 6.07
C GLN A 113 -20.36 8.14 5.03
N GLU A 114 -21.59 8.58 4.82
CA GLU A 114 -21.93 9.58 3.79
C GLU A 114 -21.38 9.19 2.41
N SER A 115 -20.41 9.97 1.89
CA SER A 115 -19.75 9.73 0.60
C SER A 115 -18.40 9.02 0.74
N TRP A 116 -18.11 8.41 1.88
CA TRP A 116 -16.86 7.73 2.18
C TRP A 116 -17.09 6.27 2.49
N ALA A 117 -16.15 5.42 2.11
CA ALA A 117 -16.10 4.01 2.47
C ALA A 117 -14.80 3.77 3.25
N PHE A 118 -14.91 3.13 4.41
CA PHE A 118 -13.77 2.56 5.09
C PHE A 118 -13.49 1.19 4.46
N VAL A 119 -12.27 0.99 3.98
CA VAL A 119 -11.92 -0.15 3.15
C VAL A 119 -10.73 -0.93 3.68
N ARG A 120 -10.63 -2.19 3.26
CA ARG A 120 -9.41 -3.00 3.36
C ARG A 120 -8.89 -3.32 1.96
N GLN A 121 -7.65 -2.94 1.69
CA GLN A 121 -6.94 -3.31 0.46
C GLN A 121 -6.46 -4.77 0.52
N SER A 122 -6.09 -5.35 -0.61
CA SER A 122 -5.55 -6.73 -0.66
C SER A 122 -4.29 -6.94 0.18
N SER A 123 -3.53 -5.87 0.43
CA SER A 123 -2.37 -5.86 1.34
C SER A 123 -2.74 -5.85 2.83
N GLY A 124 -4.03 -5.82 3.17
CA GLY A 124 -4.55 -5.60 4.52
C GLY A 124 -4.62 -4.12 4.92
N TYR A 125 -4.10 -3.20 4.11
CA TYR A 125 -4.04 -1.78 4.44
C TYR A 125 -5.44 -1.16 4.51
N LEU A 126 -5.71 -0.47 5.62
CA LEU A 126 -6.99 0.14 5.96
C LEU A 126 -6.99 1.64 5.66
N GLY A 127 -8.17 2.18 5.36
CA GLY A 127 -8.37 3.62 5.25
C GLY A 127 -9.65 4.01 4.55
N TRP A 128 -9.87 5.31 4.40
CA TRP A 128 -11.08 5.89 3.85
C TRP A 128 -10.91 6.28 2.39
N MET A 129 -11.82 5.83 1.55
CA MET A 129 -11.86 6.18 0.12
C MET A 129 -13.15 6.91 -0.20
N TYR A 130 -13.09 7.83 -1.16
CA TYR A 130 -14.28 8.49 -1.66
C TYR A 130 -15.16 7.50 -2.43
N ARG A 131 -16.31 7.16 -1.84
CA ARG A 131 -17.19 6.08 -2.30
C ARG A 131 -17.64 6.23 -3.77
N PRO A 132 -17.92 7.44 -4.30
CA PRO A 132 -18.27 7.61 -5.71
C PRO A 132 -17.17 7.24 -6.73
N TYR A 133 -15.92 7.04 -6.30
CA TYR A 133 -14.84 6.56 -7.16
C TYR A 133 -14.76 5.03 -7.23
N LEU A 134 -15.58 4.34 -6.44
CA LEU A 134 -15.66 2.88 -6.40
C LEU A 134 -16.89 2.38 -7.18
N THR A 135 -16.71 1.29 -7.93
CA THR A 135 -17.74 0.67 -8.78
C THR A 135 -17.88 -0.81 -8.47
N GLY A 136 -19.07 -1.38 -8.72
CA GLY A 136 -19.30 -2.82 -8.66
C GLY A 136 -18.80 -3.58 -9.89
N VAL A 137 -18.30 -2.86 -10.91
CA VAL A 137 -17.77 -3.45 -12.13
C VAL A 137 -16.36 -3.99 -11.86
N VAL A 138 -16.20 -5.30 -12.04
CA VAL A 138 -14.91 -5.99 -11.94
C VAL A 138 -14.27 -6.03 -13.32
N PRO A 139 -13.04 -5.51 -13.51
CA PRO A 139 -12.35 -5.61 -14.78
C PRO A 139 -12.00 -7.07 -15.08
N PRO A 140 -11.75 -7.42 -16.35
CA PRO A 140 -11.24 -8.74 -16.69
C PRO A 140 -9.91 -9.02 -15.95
N PRO A 141 -9.55 -10.29 -15.74
CA PRO A 141 -8.27 -10.65 -15.15
C PRO A 141 -7.11 -9.95 -15.85
N ALA A 142 -6.23 -9.33 -15.07
CA ALA A 142 -5.10 -8.61 -15.63
C ALA A 142 -4.15 -9.59 -16.34
N THR A 143 -3.68 -9.19 -17.52
CA THR A 143 -2.66 -9.91 -18.28
C THR A 143 -1.35 -9.14 -18.32
N HIS A 144 -1.41 -7.83 -18.10
CA HIS A 144 -0.28 -6.92 -18.16
C HIS A 144 -0.30 -5.94 -16.99
N VAL A 145 0.84 -5.31 -16.75
CA VAL A 145 0.98 -4.12 -15.91
C VAL A 145 1.49 -2.96 -16.76
N VAL A 146 1.00 -1.77 -16.48
CA VAL A 146 1.54 -0.54 -17.06
C VAL A 146 2.91 -0.29 -16.42
N TYR A 147 3.93 -0.17 -17.26
CA TYR A 147 5.33 -0.03 -16.83
C TYR A 147 5.86 1.40 -17.03
N GLU A 148 5.31 2.13 -18.00
CA GLU A 148 5.63 3.55 -18.23
C GLU A 148 5.10 4.41 -17.07
N PRO A 149 5.89 5.34 -16.49
CA PRO A 149 5.45 6.20 -15.39
C PRO A 149 4.08 6.86 -15.64
N VAL A 150 3.89 7.39 -16.86
CA VAL A 150 2.60 7.92 -17.35
C VAL A 150 2.38 7.49 -18.80
N ALA A 151 1.48 6.54 -19.03
CA ALA A 151 1.10 6.10 -20.36
C ALA A 151 -0.15 6.86 -20.86
N LEU A 152 -0.12 7.38 -22.08
CA LEU A 152 -1.21 8.17 -22.67
C LEU A 152 -2.23 7.26 -23.36
N LEU A 153 -3.45 7.19 -22.81
CA LEU A 153 -4.52 6.32 -23.32
C LEU A 153 -5.24 6.99 -24.51
N ARG A 154 -5.27 6.31 -25.65
CA ARG A 154 -5.82 6.80 -26.92
C ARG A 154 -7.15 6.14 -27.26
N ALA A 155 -8.01 6.86 -27.99
CA ALA A 155 -9.28 6.31 -28.49
C ALA A 155 -9.08 5.23 -29.56
N GLU A 156 -8.00 5.34 -30.35
CA GLU A 156 -7.69 4.49 -31.51
C GLU A 156 -6.19 4.11 -31.50
N PRO A 157 -5.78 3.05 -32.22
CA PRO A 157 -4.39 2.58 -32.26
C PRO A 157 -3.47 3.44 -33.14
N GLN A 158 -3.42 4.76 -32.86
CA GLN A 158 -2.56 5.73 -33.53
C GLN A 158 -2.19 6.91 -32.63
N ALA A 159 -1.05 7.56 -32.88
CA ALA A 159 -0.47 8.53 -31.96
C ALA A 159 -1.27 9.84 -31.90
N GLU A 160 -1.91 10.21 -33.00
CA GLU A 160 -2.69 11.42 -33.20
C GLU A 160 -4.12 11.30 -32.70
N ALA A 161 -4.57 10.08 -32.35
CA ALA A 161 -5.90 9.84 -31.83
C ALA A 161 -6.16 10.63 -30.53
N ALA A 162 -7.43 10.94 -30.30
CA ALA A 162 -7.85 11.66 -29.10
C ALA A 162 -7.36 10.96 -27.81
N LEU A 163 -6.88 11.78 -26.87
CA LEU A 163 -6.58 11.31 -25.52
C LEU A 163 -7.89 11.07 -24.78
N VAL A 164 -8.11 9.84 -24.34
CA VAL A 164 -9.28 9.47 -23.52
C VAL A 164 -8.91 9.30 -22.05
N GLY A 165 -7.62 9.28 -21.74
CA GLY A 165 -7.12 9.19 -20.37
C GLY A 165 -5.61 9.04 -20.29
N ARG A 166 -5.17 8.66 -19.10
CA ARG A 166 -3.79 8.26 -18.82
C ARG A 166 -3.84 7.03 -17.93
N MET A 167 -2.84 6.17 -18.05
CA MET A 167 -2.60 5.07 -17.12
C MET A 167 -1.29 5.31 -16.41
N LEU A 168 -1.22 4.94 -15.15
CA LEU A 168 -0.04 5.13 -14.31
C LEU A 168 0.70 3.79 -14.15
N ALA A 169 2.02 3.86 -14.02
CA ALA A 169 2.84 2.69 -13.73
C ALA A 169 2.30 1.93 -12.50
N GLY A 170 2.31 0.60 -12.57
CA GLY A 170 1.77 -0.29 -11.54
C GLY A 170 0.28 -0.62 -11.69
N THR A 171 -0.44 0.01 -12.62
CA THR A 171 -1.83 -0.37 -12.89
C THR A 171 -1.87 -1.71 -13.64
N ALA A 172 -2.50 -2.72 -13.02
CA ALA A 172 -2.77 -4.00 -13.66
C ALA A 172 -3.95 -3.86 -14.64
N VAL A 173 -3.77 -4.36 -15.87
CA VAL A 173 -4.72 -4.18 -16.98
C VAL A 173 -4.89 -5.45 -17.78
N ALA A 174 -6.06 -5.62 -18.39
CA ALA A 174 -6.34 -6.68 -19.34
C ALA A 174 -6.14 -6.18 -20.78
N VAL A 175 -5.17 -6.76 -21.49
CA VAL A 175 -5.03 -6.56 -22.94
C VAL A 175 -6.00 -7.48 -23.67
N THR A 176 -6.90 -6.90 -24.48
CA THR A 176 -7.96 -7.64 -25.19
C THR A 176 -7.70 -7.79 -26.69
N ALA A 177 -6.92 -6.90 -27.28
CA ALA A 177 -6.55 -6.93 -28.69
C ALA A 177 -5.19 -6.27 -28.91
N VAL A 178 -4.53 -6.64 -30.02
CA VAL A 178 -3.26 -6.05 -30.44
C VAL A 178 -3.35 -5.68 -31.91
N GLU A 179 -2.98 -4.44 -32.23
CA GLU A 179 -2.93 -3.91 -33.60
C GLU A 179 -1.59 -3.21 -33.85
N GLY A 180 -0.72 -3.86 -34.61
CA GLY A 180 0.63 -3.35 -34.88
C GLY A 180 1.42 -3.17 -33.57
N ARG A 181 1.69 -1.92 -33.18
CA ARG A 181 2.41 -1.56 -31.95
C ARG A 181 1.48 -1.17 -30.79
N TRP A 182 0.17 -1.30 -30.95
CA TRP A 182 -0.83 -0.88 -29.98
C TRP A 182 -1.52 -2.07 -29.33
N ALA A 183 -1.86 -1.92 -28.06
CA ALA A 183 -2.63 -2.87 -27.28
C ALA A 183 -3.90 -2.18 -26.79
N GLN A 184 -5.04 -2.81 -27.03
CA GLN A 184 -6.33 -2.38 -26.50
C GLN A 184 -6.48 -2.88 -25.06
N LEU A 185 -6.88 -1.99 -24.17
CA LEU A 185 -7.17 -2.29 -22.78
C LEU A 185 -8.67 -2.38 -22.56
N SER A 186 -9.09 -3.33 -21.72
CA SER A 186 -10.40 -3.32 -21.07
C SER A 186 -10.24 -2.79 -19.65
N LEU A 187 -10.98 -1.73 -19.34
CA LEU A 187 -10.95 -1.00 -18.07
C LEU A 187 -12.31 -1.14 -17.36
N ALA A 188 -12.34 -0.90 -16.05
CA ALA A 188 -13.59 -0.88 -15.29
C ALA A 188 -14.57 0.17 -15.84
N ASN A 189 -15.86 -0.09 -15.67
CA ASN A 189 -16.99 0.67 -16.26
C ASN A 189 -17.06 0.60 -17.79
N ASP A 190 -16.74 -0.55 -18.39
CA ASP A 190 -16.79 -0.82 -19.84
C ASP A 190 -16.00 0.19 -20.69
N LYS A 191 -15.01 0.84 -20.09
CA LYS A 191 -14.12 1.76 -20.78
C LYS A 191 -13.06 0.96 -21.52
N CYS A 192 -12.66 1.45 -22.69
CA CYS A 192 -11.55 0.92 -23.44
C CYS A 192 -10.64 2.03 -23.95
N GLY A 193 -9.44 1.66 -24.33
CA GLY A 193 -8.49 2.56 -24.95
C GLY A 193 -7.22 1.84 -25.35
N TRP A 194 -6.39 2.52 -26.12
CA TRP A 194 -5.18 1.96 -26.70
C TRP A 194 -3.93 2.57 -26.07
N LEU A 195 -2.97 1.71 -25.74
CA LEU A 195 -1.62 2.10 -25.36
C LEU A 195 -0.61 1.50 -26.33
N PRO A 196 0.56 2.15 -26.55
CA PRO A 196 1.69 1.47 -27.15
C PRO A 196 2.07 0.24 -26.31
N GLN A 197 2.33 -0.90 -26.94
CA GLN A 197 2.75 -2.12 -26.25
C GLN A 197 4.01 -1.91 -25.41
N ALA A 198 4.91 -1.01 -25.84
CA ALA A 198 6.11 -0.66 -25.10
C ALA A 198 5.85 -0.05 -23.72
N CYS A 199 4.64 0.47 -23.46
CA CYS A 199 4.24 0.97 -22.14
C CYS A 199 3.76 -0.13 -21.19
N LEU A 200 3.65 -1.38 -21.67
CA LEU A 200 3.09 -2.52 -20.96
C LEU A 200 4.15 -3.61 -20.76
N ARG A 201 4.00 -4.37 -19.69
CA ARG A 201 4.74 -5.61 -19.46
C ARG A 201 3.76 -6.71 -19.11
N ALA A 202 3.87 -7.87 -19.77
CA ALA A 202 3.04 -9.02 -19.44
C ALA A 202 3.37 -9.53 -18.03
N LEU A 203 2.36 -9.95 -17.28
CA LEU A 203 2.54 -10.38 -15.88
C LEU A 203 3.33 -11.69 -15.77
N ASP A 204 3.19 -12.58 -16.75
CA ASP A 204 3.94 -13.85 -16.86
C ASP A 204 5.38 -13.66 -17.36
N ALA A 205 5.74 -12.44 -17.79
CA ALA A 205 7.08 -12.06 -18.21
C ALA A 205 7.83 -11.24 -17.15
N LEU A 206 7.29 -11.11 -15.93
CA LEU A 206 7.99 -10.49 -14.81
C LEU A 206 9.20 -11.35 -14.40
N PRO A 207 10.31 -10.75 -13.96
CA PRO A 207 11.52 -11.50 -13.62
C PRO A 207 11.30 -12.42 -12.41
N GLU A 208 11.64 -13.69 -12.59
CA GLU A 208 11.62 -14.68 -11.51
C GLU A 208 12.97 -14.77 -10.79
N SER A 209 14.07 -14.57 -11.51
CA SER A 209 15.42 -14.60 -10.93
C SER A 209 15.71 -13.37 -10.08
N GLU A 210 16.50 -13.56 -9.01
CA GLU A 210 16.96 -12.46 -8.16
C GLU A 210 17.64 -11.35 -8.97
N ASP A 211 18.59 -11.72 -9.84
CA ASP A 211 19.31 -10.74 -10.69
C ASP A 211 18.37 -9.96 -11.60
N GLY A 212 17.39 -10.63 -12.22
CA GLY A 212 16.40 -9.99 -13.08
C GLY A 212 15.50 -9.01 -12.31
N ARG A 213 15.16 -9.36 -11.06
CA ARG A 213 14.38 -8.50 -10.16
C ARG A 213 15.18 -7.27 -9.75
N ARG A 214 16.44 -7.47 -9.32
CA ARG A 214 17.35 -6.37 -8.96
C ARG A 214 17.55 -5.39 -10.11
N GLN A 215 17.80 -5.92 -11.32
CA GLN A 215 17.92 -5.11 -12.53
C GLN A 215 16.63 -4.32 -12.80
N THR A 216 15.48 -4.99 -12.78
CA THR A 216 14.17 -4.35 -13.03
C THR A 216 13.86 -3.23 -12.02
N ILE A 217 14.18 -3.44 -10.73
CA ILE A 217 13.99 -2.42 -9.68
C ILE A 217 14.80 -1.17 -10.00
N VAL A 218 16.10 -1.32 -10.31
CA VAL A 218 16.96 -0.17 -10.60
C VAL A 218 16.58 0.52 -11.89
N GLU A 219 16.30 -0.21 -12.96
CA GLU A 219 15.85 0.34 -14.23
C GLU A 219 14.54 1.13 -14.07
N THR A 220 13.56 0.56 -13.35
CA THR A 220 12.32 1.26 -13.01
C THR A 220 12.61 2.49 -12.17
N ALA A 221 13.44 2.39 -11.14
CA ALA A 221 13.75 3.52 -10.27
C ALA A 221 14.31 4.72 -11.06
N HIS A 222 15.15 4.47 -12.08
CA HIS A 222 15.70 5.51 -12.94
C HIS A 222 14.64 6.22 -13.81
N THR A 223 13.55 5.56 -14.23
CA THR A 223 12.52 6.21 -15.05
C THR A 223 11.69 7.25 -14.27
N PHE A 224 11.76 7.22 -12.94
CA PHE A 224 11.08 8.17 -12.05
C PHE A 224 11.95 9.35 -11.64
N MET A 225 13.19 9.47 -12.15
CA MET A 225 14.09 10.56 -11.80
C MET A 225 13.41 11.93 -11.97
N GLY A 226 13.43 12.75 -10.92
CA GLY A 226 12.81 14.07 -10.90
C GLY A 226 11.30 14.10 -10.67
N VAL A 227 10.61 12.95 -10.54
CA VAL A 227 9.19 12.93 -10.12
C VAL A 227 9.06 13.65 -8.77
N PRO A 228 8.14 14.63 -8.63
CA PRO A 228 8.00 15.40 -7.39
C PRO A 228 7.62 14.53 -6.19
N TYR A 229 8.05 14.97 -5.00
CA TYR A 229 7.64 14.33 -3.76
C TYR A 229 6.18 14.64 -3.44
N LEU A 230 5.39 13.62 -3.09
CA LEU A 230 4.03 13.78 -2.58
C LEU A 230 3.81 12.79 -1.43
N TRP A 231 3.48 13.31 -0.24
CA TRP A 231 3.14 12.47 0.91
C TRP A 231 1.95 11.56 0.60
N GLY A 232 2.08 10.26 0.94
CA GLY A 232 1.09 9.25 0.61
C GLY A 232 1.06 8.90 -0.89
N GLY A 233 1.88 9.53 -1.73
CA GLY A 233 1.91 9.30 -3.18
C GLY A 233 2.60 8.00 -3.55
N SER A 234 2.06 7.30 -4.55
CA SER A 234 2.61 6.02 -5.06
C SER A 234 2.68 5.98 -6.59
N THR A 235 2.72 7.13 -7.26
CA THR A 235 2.66 7.22 -8.74
C THR A 235 3.56 8.32 -9.30
N ALA A 236 3.72 8.33 -10.63
CA ALA A 236 4.49 9.38 -11.33
C ALA A 236 3.87 10.79 -11.25
N LEU A 237 2.65 10.94 -10.71
CA LEU A 237 2.04 12.25 -10.45
C LEU A 237 2.53 12.89 -9.14
N GLY A 238 3.31 12.14 -8.37
CA GLY A 238 3.84 12.51 -7.07
C GLY A 238 4.01 11.26 -6.23
N ILE A 239 5.19 11.08 -5.65
CA ILE A 239 5.54 9.82 -4.97
C ILE A 239 6.30 10.09 -3.67
N ASP A 240 5.97 9.40 -2.59
CA ASP A 240 6.80 9.41 -1.37
C ASP A 240 7.88 8.32 -1.41
N CYS A 241 8.74 8.32 -0.40
CA CYS A 241 9.89 7.42 -0.32
C CYS A 241 9.48 5.94 -0.34
N SER A 242 8.51 5.58 0.50
CA SER A 242 8.04 4.20 0.66
C SER A 242 7.13 3.73 -0.48
N GLY A 243 6.33 4.62 -1.06
CA GLY A 243 5.55 4.36 -2.27
C GLY A 243 6.46 4.16 -3.50
N PHE A 244 7.60 4.86 -3.55
CA PHE A 244 8.61 4.65 -4.59
C PHE A 244 9.32 3.30 -4.46
N ALA A 245 9.75 2.94 -3.24
CA ALA A 245 10.28 1.61 -2.96
C ALA A 245 9.24 0.53 -3.30
N GLN A 246 7.98 0.70 -2.90
CA GLN A 246 6.92 -0.26 -3.16
C GLN A 246 6.64 -0.44 -4.66
N LEU A 247 6.51 0.66 -5.40
CA LEU A 247 6.19 0.60 -6.83
C LEU A 247 7.29 -0.09 -7.64
N THR A 248 8.56 0.25 -7.37
CA THR A 248 9.71 -0.34 -8.08
C THR A 248 9.83 -1.85 -7.81
N HIS A 249 9.61 -2.29 -6.57
CA HIS A 249 9.60 -3.70 -6.21
C HIS A 249 8.40 -4.44 -6.85
N ARG A 250 7.21 -3.84 -6.82
CA ARG A 250 6.02 -4.41 -7.46
C ARG A 250 6.21 -4.63 -8.95
N LEU A 251 6.81 -3.67 -9.65
CA LEU A 251 7.11 -3.79 -11.10
C LEU A 251 8.20 -4.82 -11.41
N ALA A 252 8.92 -5.29 -10.40
CA ALA A 252 9.79 -6.46 -10.46
C ALA A 252 9.12 -7.75 -9.92
N GLY A 253 7.82 -7.74 -9.64
CA GLY A 253 7.09 -8.91 -9.13
C GLY A 253 7.28 -9.19 -7.64
N VAL A 254 7.71 -8.20 -6.86
CA VAL A 254 7.97 -8.32 -5.41
C VAL A 254 7.05 -7.38 -4.66
N GLU A 255 6.08 -7.92 -3.91
CA GLU A 255 5.21 -7.12 -3.06
C GLU A 255 5.90 -6.81 -1.72
N ILE A 256 5.89 -5.54 -1.33
CA ILE A 256 6.42 -5.08 -0.04
C ILE A 256 5.39 -4.19 0.67
N PRO A 257 5.46 -4.05 2.00
CA PRO A 257 4.56 -3.18 2.75
C PRO A 257 4.58 -1.72 2.25
N ARG A 258 3.50 -0.97 2.53
CA ARG A 258 3.34 0.40 2.01
C ARG A 258 4.28 1.41 2.66
N ASP A 259 4.49 1.31 3.97
CA ASP A 259 5.20 2.32 4.75
C ASP A 259 6.61 1.89 5.12
N ALA A 260 7.52 2.86 5.25
CA ALA A 260 8.94 2.61 5.48
C ALA A 260 9.22 1.81 6.76
N ASP A 261 8.48 2.06 7.84
CA ASP A 261 8.63 1.32 9.10
C ASP A 261 8.15 -0.14 8.97
N MET A 262 7.03 -0.36 8.26
CA MET A 262 6.55 -1.70 7.94
C MET A 262 7.52 -2.44 7.02
N GLN A 263 8.09 -1.77 6.02
CA GLN A 263 9.12 -2.32 5.13
C GLN A 263 10.38 -2.71 5.92
N PHE A 264 10.82 -1.87 6.85
CA PHE A 264 11.99 -2.15 7.69
C PHE A 264 11.81 -3.39 8.58
N ASN A 265 10.60 -3.53 9.16
CA ASN A 265 10.25 -4.64 10.04
C ASN A 265 10.06 -5.96 9.27
N ALA A 266 9.55 -5.90 8.03
CA ALA A 266 9.28 -7.09 7.22
C ALA A 266 10.49 -7.59 6.43
N GLY A 267 11.38 -6.68 6.00
CA GLY A 267 12.54 -7.04 5.19
C GLY A 267 13.61 -7.80 5.99
N LYS A 268 14.45 -8.56 5.30
CA LYS A 268 15.58 -9.29 5.92
C LYS A 268 16.79 -8.37 6.08
N PRO A 269 17.48 -8.33 7.23
CA PRO A 269 18.69 -7.52 7.41
C PRO A 269 19.79 -7.91 6.43
N VAL A 270 20.51 -6.91 5.90
CA VAL A 270 21.70 -7.10 5.06
C VAL A 270 22.80 -6.12 5.47
N GLU A 271 24.04 -6.54 5.28
CA GLU A 271 25.25 -5.75 5.57
C GLU A 271 26.03 -5.51 4.26
N PRO A 272 26.95 -4.52 4.23
CA PRO A 272 27.82 -4.30 3.07
C PRO A 272 28.63 -5.55 2.68
N PRO A 273 28.94 -5.76 1.38
CA PRO A 273 28.60 -4.90 0.26
C PRO A 273 27.12 -5.00 -0.14
N PHE A 274 26.43 -3.85 -0.20
CA PHE A 274 25.02 -3.81 -0.57
C PHE A 274 24.81 -4.01 -2.06
N GLN A 275 23.73 -4.70 -2.40
CA GLN A 275 23.36 -5.02 -3.77
C GLN A 275 22.30 -4.06 -4.30
N PRO A 276 22.22 -3.87 -5.63
CA PRO A 276 21.13 -3.15 -6.27
C PRO A 276 19.76 -3.68 -5.81
N GLY A 277 18.84 -2.77 -5.46
CA GLY A 277 17.51 -3.12 -4.98
C GLY A 277 17.39 -3.35 -3.47
N ASP A 278 18.49 -3.45 -2.72
CA ASP A 278 18.41 -3.43 -1.25
C ASP A 278 17.87 -2.06 -0.78
N LEU A 279 17.15 -2.03 0.33
CA LEU A 279 16.51 -0.82 0.87
C LEU A 279 17.31 -0.28 2.06
N PHE A 280 17.64 1.00 2.02
CA PHE A 280 18.24 1.75 3.14
C PHE A 280 17.19 2.49 3.92
N PHE A 281 17.22 2.37 5.23
CA PHE A 281 16.26 2.99 6.13
C PHE A 281 16.93 4.01 7.02
N PHE A 282 16.22 5.12 7.22
CA PHE A 282 16.71 6.28 7.95
C PHE A 282 15.68 6.71 8.98
N GLY A 283 16.14 7.29 10.08
CA GLY A 283 15.29 7.58 11.21
C GLY A 283 16.04 8.12 12.42
N SER A 284 15.38 8.09 13.58
CA SER A 284 16.06 8.27 14.86
C SER A 284 16.27 6.93 15.56
N GLU A 285 17.29 6.80 16.40
CA GLU A 285 17.55 5.53 17.12
C GLU A 285 16.47 5.19 18.17
N ARG A 286 15.46 6.05 18.37
CA ARG A 286 14.40 5.86 19.37
C ARG A 286 13.21 5.05 18.83
N GLY A 287 13.41 3.74 18.63
CA GLY A 287 12.34 2.73 18.46
C GLY A 287 11.80 2.53 17.04
N HIS A 288 10.98 1.49 16.82
CA HIS A 288 10.48 1.09 15.48
C HIS A 288 9.63 2.14 14.77
N ARG A 289 8.94 3.04 15.50
CA ARG A 289 8.22 4.20 14.94
C ARG A 289 9.14 5.37 14.56
N ALA A 290 10.46 5.16 14.61
CA ALA A 290 11.44 6.18 14.26
C ALA A 290 11.97 6.09 12.83
N ILE A 291 11.66 5.02 12.09
CA ILE A 291 11.96 4.96 10.65
C ILE A 291 11.09 6.02 9.96
N SER A 292 11.73 7.00 9.35
CA SER A 292 11.08 8.16 8.73
C SER A 292 11.30 8.24 7.23
N HIS A 293 12.25 7.46 6.69
CA HIS A 293 12.60 7.52 5.28
C HIS A 293 13.21 6.20 4.79
N VAL A 294 13.07 5.94 3.49
CA VAL A 294 13.63 4.79 2.80
C VAL A 294 14.20 5.19 1.44
N GLY A 295 15.31 4.55 1.05
CA GLY A 295 15.93 4.69 -0.26
C GLY A 295 16.31 3.33 -0.83
N ILE A 296 16.49 3.25 -2.15
CA ILE A 296 16.84 2.02 -2.87
C ILE A 296 18.31 2.08 -3.24
N SER A 297 19.10 1.09 -2.82
CA SER A 297 20.50 0.95 -3.19
C SER A 297 20.64 0.71 -4.70
N LEU A 298 21.57 1.44 -5.32
CA LEU A 298 22.03 1.21 -6.68
C LEU A 298 23.24 0.25 -6.73
N GLY A 299 23.55 -0.41 -5.60
CA GLY A 299 24.81 -1.09 -5.35
C GLY A 299 25.78 -0.21 -4.56
N GLY A 300 26.45 -0.79 -3.56
CA GLY A 300 27.28 -0.02 -2.63
C GLY A 300 26.43 0.97 -1.83
N TRP A 301 26.94 2.18 -1.57
CA TRP A 301 26.28 3.19 -0.73
C TRP A 301 25.49 4.25 -1.51
N ARG A 302 25.44 4.15 -2.84
CA ARG A 302 24.60 5.04 -3.66
C ARG A 302 23.14 4.64 -3.54
N THR A 303 22.28 5.63 -3.31
CA THR A 303 20.84 5.42 -3.12
C THR A 303 20.03 6.29 -4.08
N ILE A 304 18.99 5.74 -4.67
CA ILE A 304 17.92 6.49 -5.33
C ILE A 304 16.69 6.53 -4.43
N HIS A 305 16.12 7.70 -4.22
CA HIS A 305 15.02 7.89 -3.27
C HIS A 305 14.12 9.07 -3.63
N SER A 306 12.83 8.99 -3.28
CA SER A 306 11.95 10.15 -3.30
C SER A 306 12.09 10.93 -1.99
N SER A 307 12.84 12.03 -2.02
CA SER A 307 13.19 12.80 -0.83
C SER A 307 12.37 14.09 -0.72
N ARG A 308 11.82 14.32 0.47
CA ARG A 308 11.15 15.58 0.81
C ARG A 308 12.13 16.77 0.79
N SER A 309 13.38 16.59 1.19
CA SER A 309 14.39 17.67 1.22
C SER A 309 14.87 18.07 -0.18
N ARG A 310 14.80 17.14 -1.15
CA ARG A 310 15.11 17.39 -2.55
C ARG A 310 13.85 17.69 -3.39
N ASN A 311 12.66 17.59 -2.80
CA ASN A 311 11.36 17.71 -3.46
C ASN A 311 11.17 16.76 -4.66
N GLY A 312 11.61 15.50 -4.55
CA GLY A 312 11.41 14.49 -5.59
C GLY A 312 12.40 13.34 -5.58
N VAL A 313 12.45 12.60 -6.68
CA VAL A 313 13.33 11.43 -6.86
C VAL A 313 14.72 11.83 -7.35
N TYR A 314 15.75 11.55 -6.54
CA TYR A 314 17.15 11.87 -6.83
C TYR A 314 18.09 10.75 -6.39
N ILE A 315 19.36 10.87 -6.78
CA ILE A 315 20.44 9.99 -6.31
C ILE A 315 21.32 10.77 -5.34
N ASP A 316 21.62 10.14 -4.21
CA ASP A 316 22.62 10.59 -3.25
C ASP A 316 23.57 9.42 -2.93
N ASP A 317 24.66 9.70 -2.20
CA ASP A 317 25.47 8.68 -1.54
C ASP A 317 25.28 8.80 -0.03
N VAL A 318 24.95 7.68 0.62
CA VAL A 318 24.63 7.66 2.06
C VAL A 318 25.82 8.04 2.92
N GLN A 319 27.05 7.71 2.51
CA GLN A 319 28.25 8.02 3.31
C GLN A 319 28.73 9.46 3.10
N GLU A 320 28.52 10.01 1.90
CA GLU A 320 28.96 11.36 1.56
C GLU A 320 27.97 12.45 2.01
N ALA A 321 26.67 12.16 2.02
CA ALA A 321 25.63 13.11 2.41
C ALA A 321 25.38 13.09 3.93
N PRO A 322 25.82 14.11 4.71
CA PRO A 322 25.72 14.07 6.18
C PRO A 322 24.28 13.90 6.68
N TYR A 323 23.30 14.54 6.01
CA TYR A 323 21.89 14.44 6.37
C TYR A 323 21.28 13.04 6.19
N LEU A 324 21.94 12.14 5.44
CA LEU A 324 21.56 10.73 5.34
C LEU A 324 22.41 9.88 6.28
N ARG A 325 23.74 10.07 6.24
CA ARG A 325 24.69 9.31 7.06
C ARG A 325 24.34 9.35 8.54
N ASP A 326 24.04 10.54 9.06
CA ASP A 326 23.89 10.77 10.49
C ASP A 326 22.56 10.22 11.05
N ILE A 327 21.65 9.78 10.17
CA ILE A 327 20.34 9.19 10.52
C ILE A 327 20.13 7.79 9.92
N TYR A 328 21.19 7.19 9.37
CA TYR A 328 21.11 5.85 8.80
C TYR A 328 20.91 4.80 9.91
N ILE A 329 19.90 3.94 9.76
CA ILE A 329 19.54 2.92 10.76
C ILE A 329 19.98 1.53 10.31
N GLY A 330 19.88 1.21 9.02
CA GLY A 330 20.27 -0.08 8.49
C GLY A 330 19.66 -0.39 7.13
N ALA A 331 20.03 -1.54 6.57
CA ALA A 331 19.53 -2.01 5.29
C ALA A 331 18.65 -3.26 5.45
N ARG A 332 17.70 -3.41 4.52
CA ARG A 332 16.91 -4.63 4.34
C ARG A 332 16.87 -5.07 2.89
N THR A 333 16.60 -6.35 2.66
CA THR A 333 16.33 -6.89 1.33
C THR A 333 15.04 -7.71 1.31
N PHE A 334 14.39 -7.72 0.16
CA PHE A 334 13.20 -8.53 -0.15
C PHE A 334 13.48 -9.56 -1.26
N LEU A 335 14.74 -9.69 -1.71
CA LEU A 335 15.10 -10.38 -2.95
C LEU A 335 15.86 -11.70 -2.78
N GLN A 336 16.05 -12.18 -1.55
CA GLN A 336 16.75 -13.44 -1.29
C GLN A 336 15.99 -14.66 -1.85
N PRO A 337 16.71 -15.73 -2.25
CA PRO A 337 16.13 -16.95 -2.83
C PRO A 337 15.13 -17.67 -1.93
#